data_AF-A0A5J5H8V0-F1
#
_entry.id   AF-A0A5J5H8V0-F1
#
_cell.length_a   1.000
_cell.length_b   1.000
_cell.length_c   1.000
_cell.angle_alpha   90.00
_cell.angle_beta   90.00
_cell.angle_gamma   90.00
#
_symmetry.space_group_name_H-M   'P 1'
#
loop_
_entity.id
_entity.type
_entity.pdbx_description
1 polymer ?
#
loop_
_entity_poly.entity_id
_entity_poly.type
_entity_poly.pdbx_seq_one_letter_code
_entity_poly.pdbx_strand_id
1 'polypeptide(L)'
;MHTTKMLNSNDFVFNIDGSKASFDAVFPEFNEKDRIGIVVRKSAGGIGASALIMAAITRFYDFYRPQLGNESGKLRIYPDFFIFHVGKSHMNHYWMDVWPSHKEVIVENNPEHILEAINDRGITRLLVEDIPSSPATFLRETISSAQHRLVSALAYSPTGRVNQGDVSIMSCAAAEDCVLASLEMSEELTEEVREQLRKSRHALFSKGRVMETYRRVEVSDALHMLTQSPNLISVIDRQMNMP
;
A
#
# COMPACT_ATOMS: atom_id res chain seq x y z
N MET A 1 10.02 2.38 -15.86
CA MET A 1 9.28 1.17 -15.48
C MET A 1 10.33 0.16 -15.08
N HIS A 2 10.74 0.20 -13.82
CA HIS A 2 11.86 -0.60 -13.31
C HIS A 2 11.49 -2.09 -13.30
N THR A 3 10.26 -2.40 -12.90
CA THR A 3 9.87 -3.77 -12.56
C THR A 3 9.53 -4.64 -13.77
N THR A 4 9.26 -4.05 -14.94
CA THR A 4 8.79 -4.77 -16.14
C THR A 4 9.70 -5.91 -16.62
N LYS A 5 11.01 -5.81 -16.38
CA LYS A 5 12.01 -6.86 -16.71
C LYS A 5 12.47 -7.66 -15.48
N MET A 6 12.12 -7.21 -14.28
CA MET A 6 12.55 -7.79 -13.01
C MET A 6 11.50 -8.74 -12.44
N LEU A 7 10.22 -8.46 -12.67
CA LEU A 7 9.08 -9.12 -12.03
C LEU A 7 8.08 -9.68 -13.06
N ASN A 8 7.49 -10.81 -12.70
CA ASN A 8 6.37 -11.45 -13.37
C ASN A 8 5.38 -12.01 -12.35
N SER A 9 4.15 -12.31 -12.78
CA SER A 9 3.08 -12.73 -11.88
C SER A 9 3.37 -14.01 -11.08
N ASN A 10 4.27 -14.89 -11.54
CA ASN A 10 4.68 -16.10 -10.81
C ASN A 10 5.68 -15.82 -9.68
N ASP A 11 6.21 -14.60 -9.58
CA ASP A 11 7.12 -14.20 -8.50
C ASP A 11 6.39 -13.98 -7.17
N PHE A 12 5.05 -13.95 -7.21
CA PHE A 12 4.17 -13.75 -6.07
C PHE A 12 3.33 -15.00 -5.80
N VAL A 13 3.33 -15.45 -4.55
CA VAL A 13 2.50 -16.58 -4.09
C VAL A 13 1.45 -16.07 -3.13
N PHE A 14 0.19 -16.30 -3.48
CA PHE A 14 -0.96 -15.87 -2.69
C PHE A 14 -1.53 -17.05 -1.92
N ASN A 15 -1.91 -16.80 -0.66
CA ASN A 15 -2.85 -17.66 0.05
C ASN A 15 -3.98 -16.83 0.65
N ILE A 16 -5.18 -17.39 0.64
CA ILE A 16 -6.37 -16.86 1.31
C ILE A 16 -6.88 -17.94 2.26
N ASP A 17 -7.13 -17.60 3.52
CA ASP A 17 -7.60 -18.53 4.56
C ASP A 17 -6.70 -19.78 4.66
N GLY A 18 -5.39 -19.56 4.54
CA GLY A 18 -4.36 -20.63 4.57
C GLY A 18 -4.28 -21.49 3.30
N SER A 19 -5.14 -21.27 2.32
CA SER A 19 -5.20 -22.04 1.07
C SER A 19 -4.58 -21.28 -0.10
N LYS A 20 -3.90 -21.99 -1.00
CA LYS A 20 -3.31 -21.38 -2.20
C LYS A 20 -4.37 -20.65 -3.02
N ALA A 21 -4.06 -19.42 -3.40
CA ALA A 21 -4.95 -18.52 -4.13
C ALA A 21 -4.24 -17.86 -5.32
N SER A 22 -4.94 -16.98 -6.03
CA SER A 22 -4.41 -16.13 -7.10
C SER A 22 -4.56 -14.65 -6.75
N PHE A 23 -3.89 -13.78 -7.52
CA PHE A 23 -4.13 -12.34 -7.44
C PHE A 23 -5.60 -11.98 -7.65
N ASP A 24 -6.26 -12.61 -8.63
CA ASP A 24 -7.67 -12.37 -8.96
C ASP A 24 -8.62 -12.79 -7.82
N ALA A 25 -8.18 -13.67 -6.90
CA ALA A 25 -8.96 -14.01 -5.70
C ALA A 25 -8.85 -12.93 -4.61
N VAL A 26 -7.76 -12.16 -4.58
CA VAL A 26 -7.58 -11.00 -3.69
C VAL A 26 -8.28 -9.78 -4.26
N PHE A 27 -8.17 -9.57 -5.57
CA PHE A 27 -8.86 -8.50 -6.30
C PHE A 27 -9.71 -9.09 -7.44
N PRO A 28 -10.95 -9.52 -7.15
CA PRO A 28 -11.87 -9.99 -8.18
C PRO A 28 -12.10 -8.94 -9.26
N GLU A 29 -12.10 -9.38 -10.52
CA GLU A 29 -12.37 -8.56 -11.72
C GLU A 29 -11.38 -7.39 -11.92
N PHE A 30 -10.18 -7.51 -11.35
CA PHE A 30 -9.12 -6.51 -11.54
C PHE A 30 -8.76 -6.36 -13.03
N ASN A 31 -8.76 -5.13 -13.52
CA ASN A 31 -8.48 -4.80 -14.92
C ASN A 31 -7.53 -3.59 -15.04
N GLU A 32 -7.18 -3.23 -16.27
CA GLU A 32 -6.20 -2.19 -16.56
C GLU A 32 -6.61 -0.77 -16.16
N LYS A 33 -7.89 -0.58 -15.79
CA LYS A 33 -8.45 0.70 -15.34
C LYS A 33 -8.60 0.79 -13.82
N ASP A 34 -8.35 -0.31 -13.10
CA ASP A 34 -8.38 -0.29 -11.64
C ASP A 34 -7.30 0.65 -11.08
N ARG A 35 -7.68 1.36 -10.03
CA ARG A 35 -6.84 2.35 -9.34
C ARG A 35 -6.68 1.95 -7.89
N ILE A 36 -5.44 1.85 -7.44
CA ILE A 36 -5.14 1.45 -6.06
C ILE A 36 -4.74 2.69 -5.25
N GLY A 37 -5.37 2.86 -4.10
CA GLY A 37 -5.01 3.88 -3.12
C GLY A 37 -4.46 3.24 -1.87
N ILE A 38 -3.33 3.73 -1.36
CA ILE A 38 -2.72 3.25 -0.11
C ILE A 38 -2.59 4.42 0.86
N VAL A 39 -3.22 4.34 2.02
CA VAL A 39 -3.14 5.39 3.05
C VAL A 39 -1.99 5.08 4.01
N VAL A 40 -1.01 5.99 4.10
CA VAL A 40 0.22 5.84 4.89
C VAL A 40 0.32 6.94 5.94
N ARG A 41 0.55 6.56 7.20
CA ARG A 41 0.67 7.49 8.34
C ARG A 41 2.01 7.43 9.06
N LYS A 42 2.73 6.31 8.90
CA LYS A 42 4.04 6.11 9.52
C LYS A 42 5.16 6.27 8.51
N SER A 43 6.32 6.73 8.96
CA SER A 43 7.55 6.73 8.16
C SER A 43 7.80 5.36 7.53
N ALA A 44 7.99 5.35 6.22
CA ALA A 44 8.10 4.15 5.39
C ALA A 44 6.94 3.14 5.53
N GLY A 45 5.78 3.53 6.04
CA GLY A 45 4.69 2.60 6.34
C GLY A 45 4.17 1.84 5.12
N GLY A 46 4.28 2.43 3.92
CA GLY A 46 3.90 1.77 2.66
C GLY A 46 4.67 0.48 2.35
N ILE A 47 5.87 0.27 2.91
CA ILE A 47 6.64 -0.97 2.68
C ILE A 47 5.95 -2.20 3.27
N GLY A 48 5.06 -2.01 4.25
CA GLY A 48 4.26 -3.10 4.82
C GLY A 48 3.23 -3.69 3.84
N ALA A 49 2.97 -3.00 2.73
CA ALA A 49 2.10 -3.44 1.64
C ALA A 49 2.86 -3.72 0.33
N SER A 50 4.21 -3.80 0.39
CA SER A 50 5.05 -3.80 -0.80
C SER A 50 4.82 -4.98 -1.74
N ALA A 51 4.54 -6.17 -1.19
CA ALA A 51 4.28 -7.37 -1.99
C ALA A 51 2.97 -7.23 -2.78
N LEU A 52 1.92 -6.69 -2.17
CA LEU A 52 0.64 -6.45 -2.86
C LEU A 52 0.77 -5.33 -3.90
N ILE A 53 1.45 -4.24 -3.56
CA ILE A 53 1.72 -3.12 -4.49
C ILE A 53 2.44 -3.65 -5.73
N MET A 54 3.58 -4.33 -5.55
CA MET A 54 4.38 -4.81 -6.68
C MET A 54 3.69 -5.93 -7.45
N ALA A 55 2.90 -6.78 -6.80
CA ALA A 55 2.09 -7.77 -7.50
C ALA A 55 1.03 -7.11 -8.38
N ALA A 56 0.33 -6.09 -7.87
CA ALA A 56 -0.67 -5.36 -8.64
C ALA A 56 -0.05 -4.57 -9.80
N ILE A 57 1.13 -3.97 -9.61
CA ILE A 57 1.87 -3.28 -10.67
C ILE A 57 2.30 -4.28 -11.74
N THR A 58 2.77 -5.45 -11.33
CA THR A 58 3.12 -6.54 -12.26
C THR A 58 1.90 -7.00 -13.06
N ARG A 59 0.75 -7.17 -12.39
CA ARG A 59 -0.52 -7.51 -13.04
C ARG A 59 -0.97 -6.43 -14.02
N PHE A 60 -0.83 -5.16 -13.68
CA PHE A 60 -1.11 -4.06 -14.59
C PHE A 60 -0.24 -4.14 -15.85
N TYR A 61 1.07 -4.32 -15.69
CA TYR A 61 1.96 -4.43 -16.84
C TYR A 61 1.70 -5.66 -17.69
N ASP A 62 1.16 -6.74 -17.14
CA ASP A 62 0.77 -7.93 -17.93
C ASP A 62 -0.29 -7.61 -19.00
N PHE A 63 -1.18 -6.62 -18.78
CA PHE A 63 -2.13 -6.16 -19.79
C PHE A 63 -1.47 -5.49 -21.01
N TYR A 64 -0.27 -4.94 -20.83
CA TYR A 64 0.43 -4.14 -21.84
C TYR A 64 1.77 -4.73 -22.27
N ARG A 65 2.21 -5.85 -21.69
CA ARG A 65 3.60 -6.34 -21.75
C ARG A 65 4.21 -6.36 -23.16
N PRO A 66 3.51 -6.76 -24.24
CA PRO A 66 4.06 -6.71 -25.61
C PRO A 66 4.34 -5.29 -26.14
N GLN A 67 3.61 -4.30 -25.62
CA GLN A 67 3.63 -2.90 -26.06
C GLN A 67 4.62 -2.06 -25.25
N LEU A 68 5.02 -2.52 -24.06
CA LEU A 68 5.93 -1.79 -23.17
C LEU A 68 7.36 -1.73 -23.73
N GLY A 69 8.05 -0.61 -23.45
CA GLY A 69 9.46 -0.43 -23.80
C GLY A 69 9.90 1.03 -23.72
N ASN A 70 11.22 1.25 -23.83
CA ASN A 70 11.81 2.60 -23.82
C ASN A 70 12.13 3.12 -25.24
N GLU A 71 11.92 2.28 -26.25
CA GLU A 71 12.23 2.56 -27.66
C GLU A 71 11.11 3.38 -28.31
N SER A 72 11.41 4.05 -29.43
CA SER A 72 10.40 4.80 -30.19
C SER A 72 9.24 3.88 -30.62
N GLY A 73 8.00 4.33 -30.42
CA GLY A 73 6.80 3.54 -30.71
C GLY A 73 6.39 2.53 -29.63
N LYS A 74 7.17 2.40 -28.54
CA LYS A 74 6.77 1.61 -27.36
C LYS A 74 6.07 2.46 -26.31
N LEU A 75 5.19 1.81 -25.55
CA LEU A 75 4.40 2.45 -24.51
C LEU A 75 5.21 2.58 -23.22
N ARG A 76 5.25 3.80 -22.67
CA ARG A 76 5.89 4.11 -21.38
C ARG A 76 4.82 4.65 -20.43
N ILE A 77 4.16 3.73 -19.74
CA ILE A 77 3.02 4.01 -18.84
C ILE A 77 3.30 3.46 -17.46
N TYR A 78 2.57 3.98 -16.47
CA TYR A 78 2.61 3.52 -15.09
C TYR A 78 1.18 3.43 -14.58
N PRO A 79 0.87 2.44 -13.72
CA PRO A 79 -0.49 2.26 -13.20
C PRO A 79 -0.94 3.45 -12.37
N ASP A 80 -2.23 3.78 -12.38
CA ASP A 80 -2.84 4.83 -11.57
C ASP A 80 -2.97 4.39 -10.09
N PHE A 81 -1.82 4.14 -9.45
CA PHE A 81 -1.71 3.77 -8.04
C PHE A 81 -1.14 4.95 -7.25
N PHE A 82 -1.76 5.26 -6.12
CA PHE A 82 -1.50 6.47 -5.36
C PHE A 82 -1.20 6.13 -3.91
N ILE A 83 -0.21 6.82 -3.34
CA ILE A 83 0.09 6.77 -1.91
C ILE A 83 -0.40 8.06 -1.28
N PHE A 84 -1.33 7.94 -0.33
CA PHE A 84 -1.87 9.04 0.44
C PHE A 84 -1.09 9.17 1.74
N HIS A 85 -0.10 10.03 1.73
CA HIS A 85 0.74 10.37 2.86
C HIS A 85 0.02 11.33 3.80
N VAL A 86 -0.36 10.84 4.97
CA VAL A 86 -1.07 11.65 5.96
C VAL A 86 -0.09 12.54 6.71
N GLY A 87 -0.33 13.85 6.65
CA GLY A 87 0.40 14.92 7.35
C GLY A 87 1.71 15.34 6.68
N LYS A 88 2.53 14.40 6.20
CA LYS A 88 3.83 14.65 5.56
C LYS A 88 4.23 13.48 4.67
N SER A 89 5.17 13.70 3.75
CA SER A 89 5.81 12.59 3.02
C SER A 89 6.46 11.61 4.00
N HIS A 90 6.19 10.31 3.82
CA HIS A 90 6.72 9.25 4.68
C HIS A 90 7.83 8.42 4.05
N MET A 91 7.92 8.40 2.71
CA MET A 91 8.92 7.68 1.90
C MET A 91 8.60 7.91 0.41
N ASN A 92 9.59 7.71 -0.44
CA ASN A 92 9.44 7.62 -1.89
C ASN A 92 9.30 6.15 -2.36
N HIS A 93 8.32 5.84 -3.22
CA HIS A 93 8.01 4.50 -3.74
C HIS A 93 8.47 4.28 -5.20
N TYR A 94 9.42 5.08 -5.68
CA TYR A 94 9.89 5.10 -7.07
C TYR A 94 10.38 3.76 -7.60
N TRP A 95 11.18 3.01 -6.83
CA TRP A 95 11.69 1.70 -7.27
C TRP A 95 10.61 0.62 -7.29
N MET A 96 9.48 0.86 -6.62
CA MET A 96 8.27 0.05 -6.74
C MET A 96 7.38 0.48 -7.90
N ASP A 97 7.78 1.43 -8.75
CA ASP A 97 7.03 1.95 -9.91
C ASP A 97 5.73 2.72 -9.56
N VAL A 98 5.62 3.26 -8.35
CA VAL A 98 4.67 4.35 -8.06
C VAL A 98 5.23 5.64 -8.64
N TRP A 99 4.80 5.96 -9.86
CA TRP A 99 5.37 7.08 -10.64
C TRP A 99 4.36 7.59 -11.67
N PRO A 100 4.34 8.89 -12.03
CA PRO A 100 5.23 9.98 -11.60
C PRO A 100 5.06 10.47 -10.15
N SER A 101 5.93 11.37 -9.71
CA SER A 101 5.95 11.88 -8.32
C SER A 101 4.62 12.45 -7.83
N HIS A 102 3.74 12.93 -8.72
CA HIS A 102 2.39 13.38 -8.35
C HIS A 102 1.47 12.26 -7.81
N LYS A 103 1.91 11.00 -7.87
CA LYS A 103 1.21 9.85 -7.26
C LYS A 103 1.54 9.67 -5.78
N GLU A 104 2.55 10.38 -5.29
CA GLU A 104 2.82 10.57 -3.86
C GLU A 104 2.03 11.80 -3.39
N VAL A 105 0.93 11.58 -2.69
CA VAL A 105 -0.07 12.61 -2.38
C VAL A 105 -0.03 12.91 -0.89
N ILE A 106 0.37 14.12 -0.51
CA ILE A 106 0.30 14.57 0.88
C ILE A 106 -1.11 15.10 1.15
N VAL A 107 -1.74 14.59 2.20
CA VAL A 107 -3.08 14.98 2.66
C VAL A 107 -3.03 15.35 4.13
N GLU A 108 -3.92 16.24 4.57
CA GLU A 108 -4.02 16.58 5.99
C GLU A 108 -4.44 15.36 6.84
N ASN A 109 -4.11 15.36 8.12
CA ASN A 109 -4.59 14.34 9.07
C ASN A 109 -6.05 14.61 9.48
N ASN A 110 -6.93 14.60 8.48
CA ASN A 110 -8.37 14.75 8.61
C ASN A 110 -9.04 13.65 7.77
N PRO A 111 -9.93 12.83 8.36
CA PRO A 111 -10.55 11.72 7.63
C PRO A 111 -11.34 12.18 6.39
N GLU A 112 -12.03 13.33 6.44
CA GLU A 112 -12.75 13.87 5.28
C GLU A 112 -11.77 14.23 4.15
N HIS A 113 -10.71 14.98 4.44
CA HIS A 113 -9.71 15.36 3.42
C HIS A 113 -8.99 14.14 2.81
N ILE A 114 -8.75 13.10 3.62
CA ILE A 114 -8.20 11.83 3.11
C ILE A 114 -9.20 11.19 2.12
N LEU A 115 -10.49 11.15 2.48
CA LEU A 115 -11.52 10.53 1.64
C LEU A 115 -11.82 11.34 0.38
N GLU A 116 -11.80 12.67 0.44
CA GLU A 116 -11.87 13.55 -0.73
C GLU A 116 -10.74 13.24 -1.71
N ALA A 117 -9.50 13.17 -1.23
CA ALA A 117 -8.35 12.87 -2.08
C ALA A 117 -8.44 11.48 -2.74
N ILE A 118 -8.99 10.49 -2.03
CA ILE A 118 -9.29 9.14 -2.54
C ILE A 118 -10.37 9.23 -3.65
N ASN A 119 -11.45 9.97 -3.41
CA ASN A 119 -12.54 10.16 -4.37
C ASN A 119 -12.07 10.88 -5.64
N ASP A 120 -11.32 11.98 -5.50
CA ASP A 120 -10.82 12.80 -6.61
C ASP A 120 -9.90 12.03 -7.55
N ARG A 121 -9.18 11.03 -7.03
CA ARG A 121 -8.32 10.14 -7.83
C ARG A 121 -9.05 8.93 -8.37
N GLY A 122 -10.31 8.76 -8.02
CA GLY A 122 -11.14 7.68 -8.54
C GLY A 122 -10.65 6.30 -8.11
N ILE A 123 -10.15 6.16 -6.88
CA ILE A 123 -9.66 4.88 -6.35
C ILE A 123 -10.77 3.83 -6.40
N THR A 124 -10.42 2.62 -6.87
CA THR A 124 -11.33 1.45 -6.92
C THR A 124 -10.93 0.37 -5.91
N ARG A 125 -9.65 0.30 -5.52
CA ARG A 125 -9.12 -0.64 -4.52
C ARG A 125 -8.38 0.13 -3.43
N LEU A 126 -8.80 -0.02 -2.18
CA LEU A 126 -8.25 0.77 -1.07
C LEU A 126 -7.45 -0.10 -0.09
N LEU A 127 -6.25 0.34 0.26
CA LEU A 127 -5.46 -0.19 1.35
C LEU A 127 -5.39 0.84 2.48
N VAL A 128 -5.72 0.41 3.69
CA VAL A 128 -5.66 1.23 4.91
C VAL A 128 -4.80 0.55 5.97
N GLU A 129 -4.11 1.33 6.80
CA GLU A 129 -3.40 0.77 7.95
C GLU A 129 -4.38 0.05 8.90
N ASP A 130 -4.00 -1.13 9.39
CA ASP A 130 -4.77 -1.99 10.30
C ASP A 130 -4.83 -1.36 11.69
N ILE A 131 -5.71 -0.35 11.82
CA ILE A 131 -5.97 0.38 13.05
C ILE A 131 -7.42 0.16 13.50
N PRO A 132 -7.72 0.32 14.80
CA PRO A 132 -9.10 0.25 15.28
C PRO A 132 -9.99 1.25 14.52
N SER A 133 -11.11 0.76 13.98
CA SER A 133 -12.13 1.59 13.36
C SER A 133 -12.67 2.61 14.38
N SER A 134 -12.73 3.87 13.99
CA SER A 134 -13.31 4.93 14.82
C SER A 134 -14.36 5.70 14.02
N PRO A 135 -15.49 6.10 14.64
CA PRO A 135 -16.44 6.99 13.98
C PRO A 135 -15.73 8.25 13.49
N ALA A 136 -15.97 8.62 12.24
CA ALA A 136 -15.59 9.91 11.68
C ALA A 136 -16.85 10.65 11.25
N THR A 137 -16.77 11.98 11.28
CA THR A 137 -17.76 12.81 10.61
C THR A 137 -17.29 13.02 9.18
N PHE A 138 -18.03 12.45 8.24
CA PHE A 138 -17.85 12.67 6.82
C PHE A 138 -19.06 13.39 6.23
N LEU A 139 -18.89 14.06 5.10
CA LEU A 139 -20.03 14.47 4.29
C LEU A 139 -20.71 13.23 3.68
N ARG A 140 -22.04 13.27 3.59
CA ARG A 140 -22.84 12.15 3.07
C ARG A 140 -22.48 11.84 1.62
N GLU A 141 -22.25 12.87 0.82
CA GLU A 141 -21.89 12.81 -0.59
C GLU A 141 -20.52 12.16 -0.77
N THR A 142 -19.55 12.51 0.11
CA THR A 142 -18.19 11.95 0.11
C THR A 142 -18.21 10.46 0.39
N ILE A 143 -18.98 10.01 1.40
CA ILE A 143 -19.20 8.58 1.68
C ILE A 143 -19.87 7.90 0.48
N SER A 144 -20.94 8.48 -0.04
CA SER A 144 -21.75 7.87 -1.11
C SER A 144 -20.92 7.67 -2.38
N SER A 145 -20.08 8.65 -2.74
CA SER A 145 -19.12 8.55 -3.85
C SER A 145 -18.13 7.42 -3.63
N ALA A 146 -17.57 7.30 -2.42
CA ALA A 146 -16.60 6.25 -2.11
C ALA A 146 -17.22 4.86 -2.15
N GLN A 147 -18.38 4.67 -1.52
CA GLN A 147 -19.11 3.38 -1.51
C GLN A 147 -19.56 2.95 -2.90
N HIS A 148 -19.91 3.90 -3.78
CA HIS A 148 -20.28 3.59 -5.15
C HIS A 148 -19.07 3.19 -6.02
N ARG A 149 -17.88 3.73 -5.74
CA ARG A 149 -16.70 3.55 -6.59
C ARG A 149 -15.76 2.43 -6.11
N LEU A 150 -15.57 2.31 -4.80
CA LEU A 150 -14.67 1.33 -4.21
C LEU A 150 -15.28 -0.07 -4.39
N VAL A 151 -14.50 -0.95 -5.00
CA VAL A 151 -14.88 -2.34 -5.26
C VAL A 151 -14.41 -3.24 -4.12
N SER A 152 -13.24 -2.96 -3.53
CA SER A 152 -12.70 -3.75 -2.43
C SER A 152 -11.73 -2.95 -1.57
N ALA A 153 -11.61 -3.35 -0.29
CA ALA A 153 -10.64 -2.80 0.62
C ALA A 153 -9.86 -3.89 1.38
N LEU A 154 -8.61 -3.59 1.71
CA LEU A 154 -7.77 -4.41 2.58
C LEU A 154 -7.14 -3.56 3.67
N ALA A 155 -7.07 -4.12 4.87
CA ALA A 155 -6.22 -3.61 5.93
C ALA A 155 -4.82 -4.23 5.81
N TYR A 156 -3.79 -3.41 5.98
CA TYR A 156 -2.38 -3.82 5.99
C TYR A 156 -1.68 -3.23 7.22
N SER A 157 -0.55 -3.81 7.63
CA SER A 157 0.25 -3.24 8.72
C SER A 157 1.53 -2.61 8.16
N PRO A 158 1.96 -1.44 8.64
CA PRO A 158 3.27 -0.86 8.31
C PRO A 158 4.45 -1.82 8.56
N THR A 159 4.30 -2.80 9.45
CA THR A 159 5.31 -3.83 9.71
C THR A 159 5.20 -5.06 8.81
N GLY A 160 4.22 -5.11 7.90
CA GLY A 160 3.95 -6.26 7.03
C GLY A 160 3.21 -7.43 7.69
N ARG A 161 2.75 -7.26 8.95
CA ARG A 161 2.00 -8.27 9.71
C ARG A 161 0.74 -7.66 10.30
N VAL A 162 -0.42 -8.01 9.74
CA VAL A 162 -1.72 -7.67 10.34
C VAL A 162 -2.14 -8.70 11.39
N ASN A 163 -2.98 -8.27 12.33
CA ASN A 163 -3.66 -9.20 13.23
C ASN A 163 -4.84 -9.85 12.51
N GLN A 164 -5.04 -11.15 12.74
CA GLN A 164 -6.14 -11.92 12.11
C GLN A 164 -6.19 -11.77 10.57
N GLY A 165 -5.02 -11.71 9.93
CA GLY A 165 -4.91 -11.64 8.48
C GLY A 165 -5.39 -12.93 7.82
N ASP A 166 -6.20 -12.78 6.78
CA ASP A 166 -6.73 -13.86 5.97
C ASP A 166 -6.05 -13.97 4.61
N VAL A 167 -5.30 -12.94 4.19
CA VAL A 167 -4.50 -12.95 2.97
C VAL A 167 -3.02 -12.95 3.32
N SER A 168 -2.23 -13.78 2.64
CA SER A 168 -0.77 -13.74 2.70
C SER A 168 -0.17 -13.72 1.30
N ILE A 169 0.91 -12.96 1.14
CA ILE A 169 1.61 -12.82 -0.13
C ILE A 169 3.10 -13.00 0.14
N MET A 170 3.71 -13.99 -0.50
CA MET A 170 5.16 -14.14 -0.54
C MET A 170 5.69 -13.54 -1.83
N SER A 171 6.71 -12.68 -1.75
CA SER A 171 7.37 -12.05 -2.90
C SER A 171 8.74 -12.67 -3.18
N CYS A 172 9.38 -12.28 -4.28
CA CYS A 172 10.72 -12.72 -4.66
C CYS A 172 11.81 -11.73 -4.18
N ALA A 173 13.08 -12.13 -4.30
CA ALA A 173 14.22 -11.29 -3.91
C ALA A 173 14.29 -9.97 -4.70
N ALA A 174 14.02 -10.00 -6.01
CA ALA A 174 14.04 -8.79 -6.83
C ALA A 174 12.98 -7.75 -6.40
N ALA A 175 11.84 -8.21 -5.86
CA ALA A 175 10.84 -7.33 -5.27
C ALA A 175 11.37 -6.69 -3.98
N GLU A 176 12.07 -7.47 -3.13
CA GLU A 176 12.71 -6.92 -1.93
C GLU A 176 13.81 -5.90 -2.26
N ASP A 177 14.60 -6.14 -3.31
CA ASP A 177 15.62 -5.18 -3.77
C ASP A 177 14.99 -3.82 -4.14
N CYS A 178 13.80 -3.81 -4.76
CA CYS A 178 13.05 -2.59 -5.03
C CYS A 178 12.61 -1.86 -3.75
N VAL A 179 12.22 -2.60 -2.70
CA VAL A 179 11.85 -2.02 -1.40
C VAL A 179 13.07 -1.38 -0.75
N LEU A 180 14.19 -2.11 -0.68
CA LEU A 180 15.43 -1.61 -0.10
C LEU A 180 15.94 -0.38 -0.86
N ALA A 181 15.93 -0.41 -2.19
CA ALA A 181 16.34 0.74 -3.00
C ALA A 181 15.43 1.97 -2.78
N SER A 182 14.12 1.76 -2.53
CA SER A 182 13.19 2.84 -2.15
C SER A 182 13.53 3.45 -0.79
N LEU A 183 13.94 2.62 0.19
CA LEU A 183 14.40 3.10 1.50
C LEU A 183 15.67 3.95 1.39
N GLU A 184 16.64 3.50 0.59
CA GLU A 184 17.91 4.23 0.41
C GLU A 184 17.71 5.61 -0.20
N MET A 185 16.84 5.73 -1.20
CA MET A 185 16.64 6.99 -1.92
C MET A 185 15.70 7.99 -1.20
N SER A 186 15.04 7.57 -0.12
CA SER A 186 14.07 8.40 0.58
C SER A 186 14.80 9.36 1.53
N GLU A 187 14.80 10.65 1.18
CA GLU A 187 15.48 11.71 1.94
C GLU A 187 14.82 11.98 3.30
N GLU A 188 13.56 11.60 3.47
CA GLU A 188 12.78 11.78 4.69
C GLU A 188 13.20 10.82 5.83
N LEU A 189 14.01 9.81 5.52
CA LEU A 189 14.44 8.78 6.46
C LEU A 189 15.86 9.07 6.96
N THR A 190 16.07 8.96 8.28
CA THR A 190 17.42 8.96 8.85
C THR A 190 18.05 7.57 8.70
N GLU A 191 19.37 7.47 8.85
CA GLU A 191 20.05 6.17 8.72
C GLU A 191 19.64 5.20 9.84
N GLU A 192 19.40 5.70 11.05
CA GLU A 192 18.91 4.89 12.17
C GLU A 192 17.54 4.30 11.85
N VAL A 193 16.65 5.08 11.21
CA VAL A 193 15.34 4.61 10.77
C VAL A 193 15.49 3.57 9.65
N ARG A 194 16.36 3.81 8.65
CA ARG A 194 16.62 2.81 7.59
C ARG A 194 17.11 1.49 8.18
N GLU A 195 18.05 1.51 9.11
CA GLU A 195 18.55 0.30 9.78
C GLU A 195 17.45 -0.45 10.55
N GLN A 196 16.58 0.27 11.25
CA GLN A 196 15.43 -0.36 11.92
C GLN A 196 14.44 -0.98 10.93
N LEU A 197 14.18 -0.31 9.81
CA LEU A 197 13.31 -0.83 8.76
C LEU A 197 13.92 -2.06 8.09
N ARG A 198 15.22 -2.07 7.76
CA ARG A 198 15.93 -3.24 7.21
C ARG A 198 15.82 -4.45 8.16
N LYS A 199 16.01 -4.25 9.47
CA LYS A 199 15.82 -5.31 10.48
C LYS A 199 14.38 -5.82 10.53
N SER A 200 13.41 -4.91 10.48
CA SER A 200 11.98 -5.24 10.49
C SER A 200 11.58 -6.03 9.25
N ARG A 201 12.10 -5.68 8.06
CA ARG A 201 11.94 -6.44 6.82
C ARG A 201 12.54 -7.83 6.91
N HIS A 202 13.74 -7.95 7.49
CA HIS A 202 14.38 -9.25 7.67
C HIS A 202 13.53 -10.21 8.53
N ALA A 203 12.82 -9.69 9.53
CA ALA A 203 11.90 -10.48 10.36
C ALA A 203 10.68 -11.03 9.59
N LEU A 204 10.41 -10.55 8.38
CA LEU A 204 9.32 -11.02 7.53
C LEU A 204 9.69 -12.24 6.68
N PHE A 205 10.96 -12.64 6.64
CA PHE A 205 11.40 -13.78 5.87
C PHE A 205 10.78 -15.08 6.39
N SER A 206 10.16 -15.82 5.50
CA SER A 206 9.67 -17.17 5.71
C SER A 206 10.04 -18.01 4.50
N LYS A 207 10.69 -19.16 4.72
CA LYS A 207 11.19 -20.04 3.65
C LYS A 207 12.04 -19.31 2.59
N GLY A 208 12.85 -18.34 3.04
CA GLY A 208 13.77 -17.58 2.18
C GLY A 208 13.11 -16.47 1.34
N ARG A 209 11.83 -16.16 1.56
CA ARG A 209 11.10 -15.08 0.88
C ARG A 209 10.44 -14.16 1.89
N VAL A 210 10.31 -12.88 1.58
CA VAL A 210 9.47 -12.00 2.39
C VAL A 210 8.02 -12.41 2.21
N MET A 211 7.35 -12.66 3.32
CA MET A 211 5.90 -12.82 3.37
C MET A 211 5.31 -11.57 3.99
N GLU A 212 4.19 -11.09 3.50
CA GLU A 212 3.35 -10.03 4.09
C GLU A 212 1.93 -10.57 4.30
N THR A 213 1.22 -10.06 5.30
CA THR A 213 -0.16 -10.44 5.57
C THR A 213 -1.10 -9.24 5.54
N TYR A 214 -2.33 -9.49 5.12
CA TYR A 214 -3.38 -8.50 4.93
C TYR A 214 -4.70 -9.07 5.44
N ARG A 215 -5.65 -8.20 5.72
CA ARG A 215 -7.02 -8.57 6.12
C ARG A 215 -8.01 -7.95 5.15
N ARG A 216 -8.84 -8.78 4.51
CA ARG A 216 -9.98 -8.25 3.73
C ARG A 216 -10.93 -7.54 4.69
N VAL A 217 -11.39 -6.36 4.30
CA VAL A 217 -12.33 -5.55 5.10
C VAL A 217 -13.43 -5.02 4.21
N GLU A 218 -14.61 -4.84 4.80
CA GLU A 218 -15.70 -4.14 4.13
C GLU A 218 -15.30 -2.69 3.86
N VAL A 219 -15.78 -2.12 2.75
CA VAL A 219 -15.47 -0.74 2.39
C VAL A 219 -15.88 0.23 3.50
N SER A 220 -17.05 0.02 4.13
CA SER A 220 -17.50 0.83 5.26
C SER A 220 -16.51 0.84 6.42
N ASP A 221 -15.93 -0.31 6.73
CA ASP A 221 -14.98 -0.46 7.83
C ASP A 221 -13.67 0.24 7.48
N ALA A 222 -13.20 0.09 6.24
CA ALA A 222 -12.01 0.79 5.76
C ALA A 222 -12.15 2.32 5.85
N LEU A 223 -13.35 2.87 5.59
CA LEU A 223 -13.61 4.31 5.78
C LEU A 223 -13.48 4.72 7.25
N HIS A 224 -13.95 3.89 8.19
CA HIS A 224 -13.75 4.15 9.63
C HIS A 224 -12.30 3.99 10.09
N MET A 225 -11.47 3.27 9.33
CA MET A 225 -10.02 3.16 9.56
C MET A 225 -9.24 4.36 9.00
N LEU A 226 -9.91 5.33 8.36
CA LEU A 226 -9.30 6.62 8.01
C LEU A 226 -9.18 7.57 9.22
N THR A 227 -9.75 7.21 10.36
CA THR A 227 -9.75 8.02 11.59
C THR A 227 -8.80 7.42 12.60
N GLN A 228 -7.83 8.20 13.08
CA GLN A 228 -7.08 7.79 14.27
C GLN A 228 -7.97 7.93 15.51
N SER A 229 -8.06 6.86 16.30
CA SER A 229 -8.64 6.96 17.63
C SER A 229 -7.77 7.91 18.47
N PRO A 230 -8.32 8.98 19.07
CA PRO A 230 -7.55 9.94 19.88
C PRO A 230 -6.86 9.30 21.11
N ASN A 231 -7.27 8.09 21.50
CA ASN A 231 -6.72 7.36 22.65
C ASN A 231 -5.31 6.75 22.44
N LEU A 232 -4.72 6.78 21.24
CA LEU A 232 -3.35 6.29 21.04
C LEU A 232 -2.28 7.38 21.22
N ILE A 233 -2.62 8.66 21.05
CA ILE A 233 -1.65 9.77 21.19
C ILE A 233 -1.30 9.96 22.67
N SER A 234 -2.24 9.72 23.59
CA SER A 234 -2.02 9.99 25.03
C SER A 234 -1.18 8.95 25.78
N VAL A 235 -0.95 7.76 25.23
CA VAL A 235 -0.23 6.68 25.95
C VAL A 235 1.26 6.69 25.66
N ILE A 236 1.66 7.03 24.43
CA ILE A 236 3.08 7.07 24.04
C ILE A 236 3.74 8.37 24.55
N ASP A 237 3.03 9.50 24.49
CA ASP A 237 3.58 10.79 24.98
C ASP A 237 3.69 10.88 26.52
N ARG A 238 2.91 10.09 27.26
CA ARG A 238 3.02 10.03 28.74
C ARG A 238 4.18 9.17 29.24
N GLN A 239 4.70 8.24 28.44
CA GLN A 239 5.83 7.39 28.86
C GLN A 239 7.20 8.03 28.61
N MET A 240 7.30 9.07 27.77
CA MET A 240 8.56 9.78 27.51
C MET A 240 8.75 11.07 28.33
N ASN A 241 7.74 11.48 29.11
CA ASN A 241 7.76 12.70 29.93
C ASN A 241 7.36 12.44 31.40
N MET A 242 7.96 11.43 32.03
CA MET A 242 8.00 11.40 33.50
C MET A 242 9.45 11.62 33.97
N PRO A 243 9.68 12.61 34.87
CA PRO A 243 11.00 12.91 35.42
C PRO A 243 11.52 11.79 36.33
#